data_AF-A0A365QUI1-F1
#
_entry.id   AF-A0A365QUI1-F1
#
_cell.length_a   1.000
_cell.length_b   1.000
_cell.length_c   1.000
_cell.angle_alpha   90.00
_cell.angle_beta   90.00
_cell.angle_gamma   90.00
#
_symmetry.space_group_name_H-M   'P 1'
#
loop_
_entity.id
_entity.type
_entity.pdbx_description
1 polymer ?
#
loop_
_entity_poly.entity_id
_entity_poly.type
_entity_poly.pdbx_seq_one_letter_code
_entity_poly.pdbx_strand_id
1 'polypeptide(L)' 'MPAKSQAQQRAAGAALSAKRGETKMKDLKPPAKSMAESMSEKALEKMAATPVRGKPKHKHDA' A
#
# COMPACT_ATOMS: atom_id res chain seq x y z
N MET A 1 7.45 3.15 8.72
CA MET A 1 6.29 4.07 8.81
C MET A 1 5.01 3.27 8.65
N PRO A 2 4.04 3.35 9.58
CA PRO A 2 2.75 2.68 9.46
C PRO A 2 1.83 3.39 8.44
N ALA A 3 0.90 2.66 7.80
CA ALA A 3 -0.09 3.28 6.91
C ALA A 3 -1.09 4.13 7.73
N LYS A 4 -1.32 5.38 7.31
CA LYS A 4 -2.19 6.35 8.03
C LYS A 4 -3.67 6.22 7.67
N SER A 5 -4.00 5.55 6.57
CA SER A 5 -5.38 5.31 6.15
C SER A 5 -5.57 3.90 5.58
N GLN A 6 -6.82 3.44 5.55
CA GLN A 6 -7.16 2.15 4.96
C GLN A 6 -6.81 2.10 3.45
N ALA A 7 -7.00 3.21 2.73
CA ALA A 7 -6.60 3.32 1.33
C ALA A 7 -5.10 3.11 1.12
N GLN A 8 -4.25 3.66 2.00
CA GLN A 8 -2.80 3.46 1.92
C GLN A 8 -2.39 2.03 2.22
N GLN A 9 -3.02 1.38 3.20
CA GLN A 9 -2.74 -0.01 3.51
C GLN A 9 -3.07 -0.93 2.32
N ARG A 10 -4.22 -0.71 1.67
CA ARG A 10 -4.61 -1.46 0.47
C ARG A 10 -3.65 -1.20 -0.69
N ALA A 11 -3.24 0.05 -0.89
CA ALA A 11 -2.24 0.40 -1.91
C ALA A 11 -0.90 -0.27 -1.64
N ALA A 12 -0.46 -0.34 -0.38
CA ALA A 12 0.75 -1.03 0.03
C ALA A 12 0.69 -2.54 -0.28
N GLY A 13 -0.44 -3.19 -0.01
CA GLY A 13 -0.64 -4.61 -0.33
C GLY A 13 -0.58 -4.89 -1.84
N ALA A 14 -1.26 -4.06 -2.64
CA ALA A 14 -1.22 -4.19 -4.10
C ALA A 14 0.19 -3.94 -4.66
N ALA A 15 0.88 -2.93 -4.14
CA ALA A 15 2.27 -2.63 -4.49
C ALA A 15 3.22 -3.78 -4.11
N LEU A 16 3.02 -4.41 -2.95
CA LEU A 16 3.80 -5.57 -2.50
C LEU A 16 3.66 -6.75 -3.45
N SER A 17 2.42 -7.09 -3.84
CA SER A 17 2.15 -8.17 -4.79
C SER A 17 2.81 -7.92 -6.15
N ALA A 18 2.81 -6.67 -6.63
CA ALA A 18 3.53 -6.34 -7.86
C ALA A 18 5.05 -6.42 -7.71
N LYS A 19 5.60 -6.05 -6.54
CA LYS A 19 7.04 -6.17 -6.26
C LYS A 19 7.51 -7.62 -6.18
N ARG A 20 6.63 -8.53 -5.77
CA ARG A 20 6.84 -9.99 -5.80
C ARG A 20 6.60 -10.63 -7.16
N GLY A 21 6.14 -9.86 -8.15
CA GLY A 21 5.86 -10.35 -9.51
C GLY A 21 4.53 -11.10 -9.66
N GLU A 22 3.70 -11.13 -8.63
CA GLU A 22 2.37 -11.78 -8.67
C GLU A 22 1.34 -10.93 -9.43
N THR A 23 1.47 -9.60 -9.36
CA THR A 23 0.58 -8.64 -10.04
C THR A 23 1.39 -7.78 -11.02
N LYS A 24 0.84 -7.49 -12.21
CA LYS A 24 1.54 -6.63 -13.17
C LYS A 24 1.46 -5.17 -12.72
N MET A 25 2.57 -4.43 -12.76
CA MET A 25 2.61 -3.01 -12.38
C MET A 25 1.58 -2.16 -13.13
N LYS A 26 1.31 -2.47 -14.40
CA LYS A 26 0.33 -1.75 -15.23
C LYS A 26 -1.11 -1.82 -14.68
N ASP A 27 -1.46 -2.90 -13.98
CA ASP A 27 -2.80 -3.16 -13.46
C ASP A 27 -3.01 -2.50 -12.08
N LEU A 28 -1.95 -1.95 -11.50
CA LEU A 28 -2.03 -1.24 -10.23
C LEU A 28 -2.70 0.14 -10.36
N LYS A 29 -3.41 0.53 -9.31
CA LYS A 29 -3.88 1.92 -9.14
C LYS A 29 -2.70 2.88 -8.99
N PRO A 30 -2.82 4.16 -9.41
CA PRO A 30 -1.70 5.12 -9.37
C PRO A 30 -0.96 5.21 -8.02
N PRO A 31 -1.64 5.22 -6.86
CA PRO A 31 -0.94 5.23 -5.57
C PRO A 31 -0.12 3.95 -5.33
N ALA A 32 -0.61 2.79 -5.75
CA ALA A 32 0.10 1.53 -5.61
C ALA A 32 1.29 1.45 -6.56
N LYS A 33 1.20 2.02 -7.77
CA LYS A 33 2.33 2.14 -8.71
C LYS A 33 3.48 2.93 -8.09
N SER A 34 3.20 4.15 -7.63
CA SER A 34 4.21 4.99 -6.98
C SER A 34 4.81 4.32 -5.74
N MET A 35 4.01 3.59 -4.96
CA MET A 35 4.51 2.83 -3.82
C MET A 35 5.42 1.65 -4.24
N ALA A 36 5.07 0.90 -5.27
CA ALA A 36 5.88 -0.23 -5.76
C ALA A 36 7.24 0.23 -6.30
N GLU A 37 7.26 1.38 -6.98
CA GLU A 37 8.45 2.01 -7.55
C GLU A 37 9.36 2.60 -6.47
N SER A 38 8.80 3.35 -5.51
CA SER A 38 9.60 4.14 -4.54
C SER A 38 9.87 3.45 -3.20
N MET A 39 9.14 2.40 -2.83
CA MET A 39 9.29 1.74 -1.52
C MET A 39 9.88 0.34 -1.63
N SER A 40 10.70 -0.07 -0.66
CA SER A 40 11.22 -1.45 -0.59
C SER A 40 10.12 -2.46 -0.21
N GLU A 41 10.32 -3.73 -0.56
CA GLU A 41 9.36 -4.81 -0.25
C GLU A 41 9.03 -4.86 1.25
N LYS A 42 10.06 -4.83 2.11
CA LYS A 42 9.89 -4.80 3.57
C LYS A 42 9.10 -3.59 4.07
N ALA A 43 9.21 -2.44 3.40
CA ALA A 43 8.46 -1.25 3.78
C ALA A 43 6.98 -1.36 3.39
N LEU A 44 6.69 -1.92 2.21
CA LEU A 44 5.33 -2.22 1.74
C LEU A 44 4.65 -3.26 2.63
N GLU A 45 5.37 -4.32 3.01
CA GLU A 45 4.89 -5.34 3.93
C GLU A 45 4.52 -4.76 5.29
N LYS A 46 5.40 -3.94 5.88
CA LYS A 46 5.11 -3.25 7.14
C LYS A 46 3.88 -2.34 7.05
N MET A 47 3.67 -1.66 5.92
CA MET A 47 2.48 -0.83 5.70
C MET A 47 1.21 -1.67 5.53
N ALA A 48 1.28 -2.74 4.75
CA ALA A 48 0.16 -3.65 4.47
C ALA A 48 -0.28 -4.42 5.73
N ALA A 49 0.66 -4.78 6.60
CA ALA A 49 0.43 -5.52 7.83
C ALA A 49 -0.15 -4.66 8.98
N THR A 50 -0.24 -3.34 8.81
CA THR A 50 -0.79 -2.49 9.88
C THR A 50 -2.29 -2.75 10.10
N PRO A 51 -2.82 -2.72 11.33
CA PRO A 51 -4.25 -2.93 11.56
C PRO A 51 -5.12 -1.89 10.83
N VAL A 52 -6.23 -2.34 10.23
CA VAL A 52 -7.24 -1.48 9.56
C VAL A 52 -8.16 -0.78 10.56
N ARG A 53 -8.38 -1.38 11.72
CA ARG A 53 -9.38 -0.94 12.71
C ARG A 53 -8.98 0.42 13.31
N GLY A 54 -9.95 1.34 13.36
CA GLY A 54 -9.75 2.69 13.89
C GLY A 54 -9.07 3.69 12.95
N LYS A 55 -8.76 3.29 11.70
CA LYS A 55 -8.18 4.19 10.69
C LYS A 55 -9.26 4.80 9.80
N PRO A 56 -9.10 6.08 9.41
CA PRO A 56 -9.95 6.72 8.42
C PRO A 56 -9.79 6.03 7.05
N LYS A 57 -10.83 6.09 6.22
CA LYS A 57 -10.80 5.48 4.87
C LYS A 57 -9.74 6.16 4.01
N HIS A 58 -9.75 7.49 3.97
CA HIS A 58 -8.75 8.33 3.33
C HIS A 58 -7.99 9.17 4.35
N LYS A 59 -6.76 9.60 4.01
CA LYS A 59 -5.96 10.46 4.89
C LYS A 59 -6.61 11.82 5.18
N HIS A 60 -7.55 12.24 4.34
CA HIS A 60 -8.31 13.48 4.48
C HIS A 60 -9.60 13.32 5.30
N ASP A 61 -10.00 12.09 5.64
CA ASP A 61 -11.16 11.83 6.51
C ASP A 61 -10.76 11.76 8.00
N ALA A 62 -9.52 12.19 8.31
CA ALA A 62 -8.86 12.08 9.61
C ALA A 62 -8.92 13.40 10.38
#